data_AF-A0A7Y8M4I5-F1
#
_entry.id   AF-A0A7Y8M4I5-F1
#
_cell.length_a   1.000
_cell.length_b   1.000
_cell.length_c   1.000
_cell.angle_alpha   90.00
_cell.angle_beta   90.00
_cell.angle_gamma   90.00
#
_symmetry.space_group_name_H-M   'P 1'
#
loop_
_entity.id
_entity.type
_entity.pdbx_description
1 polymer ?
#
loop_
_entity_poly.entity_id
_entity_poly.type
_entity_poly.pdbx_seq_one_letter_code
_entity_poly.pdbx_strand_id
1 'polypeptide(L)'
;ADVARGRAGARDRDDAISRARVGFDWRRQFELALDPERARAYHDEDLPAEGFKTAEYCSMCGPRYCPMRVSRGLGRAAPPAPT
;
A
#
# COMPACT_ATOMS: atom_id res chain seq x y z
N ALA A 1 -18.01 -12.65 3.85
CA ALA A 1 -18.60 -14.01 3.76
C ALA A 1 -18.21 -14.72 2.47
N ASP A 2 -18.20 -14.04 1.32
CA ASP A 2 -17.97 -14.67 0.01
C ASP A 2 -16.57 -15.23 -0.19
N VAL A 3 -15.53 -14.53 0.29
CA VAL A 3 -14.14 -15.00 0.28
C VAL A 3 -14.00 -16.35 1.01
N ALA A 4 -14.56 -16.44 2.23
CA ALA A 4 -14.50 -17.66 3.03
C ALA A 4 -15.29 -18.83 2.41
N ARG A 5 -16.35 -18.53 1.65
CA ARG A 5 -17.14 -19.52 0.89
C ARG A 5 -16.51 -19.90 -0.45
N GLY A 6 -15.37 -19.30 -0.82
CA GLY A 6 -14.70 -19.59 -2.08
C GLY A 6 -15.50 -19.22 -3.32
N ARG A 7 -16.39 -18.21 -3.26
CA ARG A 7 -17.15 -17.79 -4.44
C ARG A 7 -16.18 -17.25 -5.51
N ALA A 8 -16.40 -17.63 -6.76
CA ALA A 8 -15.57 -17.17 -7.88
C ALA A 8 -15.52 -15.63 -7.93
N GLY A 9 -14.32 -15.08 -8.11
CA GLY A 9 -14.07 -13.64 -8.15
C GLY A 9 -14.11 -12.91 -6.79
N ALA A 10 -14.50 -13.59 -5.69
CA ALA A 10 -14.63 -12.93 -4.39
C ALA A 10 -13.32 -12.36 -3.84
N ARG A 11 -12.17 -12.92 -4.26
CA ARG A 11 -10.84 -12.46 -3.86
C ARG A 11 -10.25 -11.39 -4.78
N ASP A 12 -10.84 -11.16 -5.96
CA ASP A 12 -10.20 -10.35 -7.00
C ASP A 12 -9.97 -8.91 -6.53
N ARG A 13 -10.96 -8.31 -5.85
CA ARG A 13 -10.83 -6.97 -5.26
C ARG A 13 -9.76 -6.95 -4.16
N ASP A 14 -9.78 -7.94 -3.28
CA ASP A 14 -8.87 -8.03 -2.13
C ASP A 14 -7.41 -8.22 -2.60
N ASP A 15 -7.19 -9.04 -3.62
CA ASP A 15 -5.88 -9.22 -4.24
C ASP A 15 -5.46 -7.97 -5.03
N ALA A 16 -6.38 -7.30 -5.72
CA ALA A 16 -6.09 -6.06 -6.45
C ALA A 16 -5.69 -4.91 -5.52
N ILE A 17 -6.43 -4.70 -4.42
CA ILE A 17 -6.10 -3.64 -3.46
C ILE A 17 -4.80 -3.95 -2.70
N SER A 18 -4.52 -5.23 -2.44
CA SER A 18 -3.25 -5.64 -1.82
C SER A 18 -2.05 -5.41 -2.74
N ARG A 19 -2.21 -5.66 -4.05
CA ARG A 19 -1.19 -5.30 -5.05
C ARG A 19 -0.95 -3.78 -5.10
N ALA A 20 -2.01 -2.98 -5.06
CA ALA A 20 -1.90 -1.52 -5.01
C ALA A 20 -1.15 -1.03 -3.76
N ARG A 21 -1.44 -1.61 -2.58
CA ARG A 21 -0.75 -1.31 -1.31
C ARG A 21 0.77 -1.55 -1.40
N VAL A 22 1.17 -2.73 -1.90
CA VAL A 22 2.60 -3.08 -2.03
C VAL A 22 3.28 -2.23 -3.11
N GLY A 23 2.55 -1.86 -4.16
CA GLY A 23 3.03 -0.99 -5.23
C GLY A 23 3.07 0.50 -4.88
N PHE A 24 2.55 0.90 -3.71
CA PHE A 24 2.37 2.30 -3.31
C PHE A 24 1.55 3.14 -4.29
N ASP A 25 0.62 2.49 -5.00
CA ASP A 25 -0.36 3.16 -5.84
C ASP A 25 -1.54 3.61 -4.98
N TRP A 26 -1.35 4.73 -4.29
CA TRP A 26 -2.34 5.28 -3.36
C TRP A 26 -3.68 5.57 -4.04
N ARG A 27 -3.64 6.09 -5.27
CA ARG A 27 -4.86 6.41 -6.02
C ARG A 27 -5.65 5.14 -6.33
N ARG A 28 -4.98 4.10 -6.84
CA ARG A 28 -5.63 2.81 -7.10
C ARG A 28 -6.11 2.12 -5.82
N GLN A 29 -5.36 2.23 -4.73
CA GLN A 29 -5.77 1.70 -3.44
C GLN A 29 -7.06 2.35 -2.94
N PHE A 30 -7.20 3.68 -3.08
CA PHE A 30 -8.42 4.38 -2.69
C PHE A 30 -9.59 3.98 -3.59
N GLU A 31 -9.42 3.94 -4.92
CA GLU A 31 -10.45 3.51 -5.86
C GLU A 31 -11.00 2.11 -5.57
N LEU A 32 -10.13 1.20 -5.11
CA LEU A 32 -10.50 -0.18 -4.79
C LEU A 32 -11.06 -0.35 -3.38
N ALA A 33 -10.98 0.68 -2.54
CA ALA A 33 -11.54 0.64 -1.19
C ALA A 33 -13.07 0.56 -1.25
N LEU A 34 -13.66 0.00 -0.20
CA LEU A 34 -15.12 -0.02 -0.05
C LEU A 34 -15.71 1.40 0.07
N ASP A 35 -14.93 2.32 0.62
CA ASP A 35 -15.25 3.74 0.76
C ASP A 35 -14.01 4.55 0.33
N PRO A 36 -13.91 4.93 -0.96
CA PRO A 36 -12.75 5.62 -1.51
C PRO A 36 -12.51 7.00 -0.88
N GLU A 37 -13.57 7.74 -0.57
CA GLU A 37 -13.47 9.09 -0.01
C GLU A 37 -12.92 9.05 1.41
N ARG A 38 -13.45 8.16 2.25
CA ARG A 38 -12.93 7.98 3.61
C ARG A 38 -11.50 7.48 3.63
N ALA A 39 -11.16 6.53 2.76
CA ALA A 39 -9.79 6.01 2.67
C ALA A 39 -8.79 7.11 2.31
N ARG A 40 -9.17 8.02 1.40
CA ARG A 40 -8.36 9.20 1.05
C ARG A 40 -8.29 10.19 2.19
N ALA A 41 -9.42 10.52 2.81
CA ALA A 41 -9.48 11.45 3.93
C ALA A 41 -8.53 11.04 5.07
N TYR A 42 -8.55 9.77 5.48
CA TYR A 42 -7.67 9.27 6.56
C TYR A 42 -6.19 9.29 6.20
N HIS A 43 -5.83 9.11 4.93
CA HIS A 43 -4.45 9.30 4.50
C HIS A 43 -4.06 10.79 4.54
N ASP A 44 -4.98 11.66 4.11
CA ASP A 44 -4.75 13.09 3.91
C ASP A 44 -4.80 13.90 5.21
N GLU A 45 -5.34 13.33 6.29
CA GLU A 45 -5.29 13.90 7.64
C GLU A 45 -3.85 14.25 8.06
N ASP A 46 -2.88 13.36 7.79
CA ASP A 46 -1.46 13.59 8.08
C ASP A 46 -0.64 13.98 6.85
N LEU A 47 -1.03 13.51 5.66
CA LEU A 47 -0.25 13.62 4.42
C LEU A 47 -1.08 14.24 3.26
N PRO A 48 -1.55 15.50 3.40
CA PRO A 48 -2.52 16.10 2.47
C PRO A 48 -1.94 16.43 1.10
N ALA A 49 -0.63 16.71 1.00
CA ALA A 49 -0.02 17.14 -0.26
C ALA A 49 -0.10 16.04 -1.33
N GLU A 50 -0.38 16.44 -2.58
CA GLU A 50 -0.50 15.50 -3.71
C GLU A 50 0.77 14.66 -3.93
N GLY A 51 1.94 15.18 -3.59
CA GLY A 51 3.21 14.44 -3.65
C GLY A 51 3.26 13.20 -2.75
N PHE A 52 2.45 13.13 -1.70
CA PHE A 52 2.38 11.94 -0.84
C PHE A 52 1.61 10.78 -1.49
N LYS A 53 0.85 11.02 -2.57
CA LYS A 53 0.18 9.96 -3.34
C LYS A 53 1.14 9.14 -4.20
N THR A 54 2.40 9.54 -4.26
CA THR A 54 3.50 8.77 -4.87
C THR A 54 4.54 8.35 -3.83
N ALA A 55 4.31 8.59 -2.53
CA ALA A 55 5.25 8.25 -1.48
C ALA A 55 5.21 6.75 -1.17
N GLU A 56 6.39 6.15 -0.98
CA GLU A 56 6.54 4.73 -0.62
C GLU A 56 6.40 4.49 0.91
N TYR A 57 5.55 5.26 1.58
CA TYR A 57 5.25 5.16 3.01
C TYR A 57 3.96 5.92 3.35
N CYS A 58 3.44 5.69 4.56
CA CYS A 58 2.37 6.49 5.18
C CYS A 58 2.84 7.11 6.51
N SER A 59 1.98 7.89 7.15
CA SER A 59 2.28 8.56 8.42
C SER A 59 2.59 7.60 9.57
N MET A 60 2.06 6.38 9.53
CA MET A 60 2.21 5.41 10.64
C MET A 60 3.67 5.01 10.90
N CYS A 61 4.45 4.71 9.87
CA CYS A 61 5.84 4.25 10.01
C CYS A 61 6.86 5.24 9.44
N GLY A 62 6.39 6.20 8.64
CA GLY A 62 7.23 7.19 7.99
C GLY A 62 8.20 6.61 6.95
N PRO A 63 9.05 7.48 6.39
CA PRO A 63 9.92 7.11 5.27
C PRO A 63 10.98 6.09 5.65
N ARG A 64 11.42 6.01 6.91
CA ARG A 64 12.53 5.10 7.29
C ARG A 64 12.07 3.67 7.53
N TYR A 65 10.89 3.47 8.12
CA TYR A 65 10.50 2.19 8.72
C TYR A 65 9.31 1.49 8.04
N CYS A 66 8.87 1.95 6.86
CA CYS A 66 7.79 1.27 6.14
C CYS A 66 8.19 -0.18 5.77
N PRO A 67 7.49 -1.21 6.28
CA PRO A 67 7.87 -2.61 6.09
C PRO A 67 7.71 -3.07 4.63
N MET A 68 6.70 -2.58 3.90
CA MET A 68 6.51 -2.91 2.48
C MET A 68 7.66 -2.38 1.63
N ARG A 69 8.16 -1.17 1.93
CA ARG A 69 9.31 -0.57 1.23
C ARG A 69 10.60 -1.34 1.53
N VAL A 70 10.84 -1.65 2.80
CA VAL A 70 12.01 -2.45 3.23
C VAL A 70 11.97 -3.82 2.57
N SER A 71 10.84 -4.52 2.61
CA SER A 71 10.67 -5.85 2.00
C SER A 71 10.96 -5.84 0.49
N ARG A 72 10.49 -4.82 -0.24
CA ARG A 72 10.83 -4.65 -1.68
C ARG A 72 12.33 -4.40 -1.90
N GLY A 73 12.99 -3.73 -0.97
CA GLY A 73 14.44 -3.52 -0.99
C GLY A 73 15.24 -4.80 -0.76
N LEU A 74 14.76 -5.74 0.07
CA LEU A 74 15.46 -7.00 0.34
C LEU A 74 15.61 -7.89 -0.92
N GLY A 75 14.65 -7.86 -1.84
CA GLY A 75 14.75 -8.55 -3.14
C GLY A 75 15.68 -7.88 -4.16
N ARG A 76 16.14 -6.65 -3.87
CA ARG A 76 17.15 -5.88 -4.62
C ARG A 76 18.40 -5.74 -3.74
N ALA A 77 19.09 -6.85 -3.48
CA ALA A 77 20.15 -6.92 -2.48
C ALA A 77 21.12 -5.72 -2.55
N ALA A 78 21.29 -5.04 -1.41
CA ALA A 78 22.36 -4.08 -1.19
C ALA A 78 23.73 -4.80 -1.28
N PRO A 79 24.78 -4.16 -1.82
CA PRO A 79 26.10 -4.75 -1.84
C PRO A 79 26.58 -5.04 -0.40
N PRO A 80 27.39 -6.10 -0.19
CA PRO A 80 27.90 -6.42 1.14
C PRO A 80 28.71 -5.23 1.70
N ALA A 81 28.59 -5.00 3.01
CA ALA A 81 29.34 -3.96 3.70
C ALA A 81 30.87 -4.24 3.58
N PRO A 82 31.71 -3.20 3.38
CA PRO A 82 33.16 -3.38 3.34
C PRO A 82 33.67 -3.83 4.72
N THR A 83 34.55 -4.83 4.71
CA THR A 83 35.31 -5.36 5.86
C THR A 83 36.25 -4.34 6.46
#